data_AF-A0A920YKU2-F1
#
_entry.id   AF-A0A920YKU2-F1
#
_cell.length_a   1.000
_cell.length_b   1.000
_cell.length_c   1.000
_cell.angle_alpha   90.00
_cell.angle_beta   90.00
_cell.angle_gamma   90.00
#
_symmetry.space_group_name_H-M   'P 1'
#
loop_
_entity.id
_entity.type
_entity.pdbx_description
1 polymer ?
#
loop_
_entity_poly.entity_id
_entity_poly.type
_entity_poly.pdbx_seq_one_letter_code
_entity_poly.pdbx_strand_id
1 'polypeptide(L)'
;MQLGIEFVTLTPLALKVPAWFELLLSAGQQVVPESFGKDEYMYPVHLPAHARITATGRKCLFLNHQKVSATAYQAGPSEPVELPPLEPAAHLMLFIATSLSLTPRELARAFGLNLVTPAKEHRIALKEEAIEPSGNGKFVINLSALLQSTASPLSA
;
A
#
# COMPACT_ATOMS: atom_id res chain seq x y z
N MET A 1 9.55 12.74 10.14
CA MET A 1 8.24 12.89 9.45
C MET A 1 7.44 11.63 9.71
N GLN A 2 6.14 11.74 10.01
CA GLN A 2 5.27 10.55 10.11
C GLN A 2 4.58 10.23 8.79
N LEU A 3 4.60 8.95 8.42
CA LEU A 3 3.97 8.46 7.20
C LEU A 3 3.29 7.11 7.43
N GLY A 4 2.05 7.01 7.00
CA GLY A 4 1.34 5.75 6.77
C GLY A 4 1.07 5.56 5.28
N ILE A 5 1.07 4.32 4.81
CA ILE A 5 0.65 3.96 3.46
C ILE A 5 -0.52 3.00 3.55
N GLU A 6 -1.55 3.28 2.77
CA GLU A 6 -2.71 2.41 2.58
C GLU A 6 -2.70 1.91 1.14
N PHE A 7 -2.75 0.60 0.95
CA PHE A 7 -2.89 -0.01 -0.36
C PHE A 7 -4.37 -0.26 -0.64
N VAL A 8 -4.88 0.39 -1.68
CA VAL A 8 -6.31 0.42 -1.98
C VAL A 8 -6.60 -0.13 -3.37
N THR A 9 -7.78 -0.70 -3.53
CA THR A 9 -8.31 -1.04 -4.85
C THR A 9 -8.70 0.22 -5.63
N LEU A 10 -8.56 0.21 -6.95
CA LEU A 10 -9.16 1.22 -7.85
C LEU A 10 -10.40 0.67 -8.57
N THR A 11 -10.49 -0.65 -8.69
CA THR A 11 -11.63 -1.36 -9.26
C THR A 11 -12.06 -2.46 -8.30
N PRO A 12 -13.33 -2.92 -8.35
CA PRO A 12 -13.77 -4.01 -7.48
C PRO A 12 -12.88 -5.24 -7.64
N LEU A 13 -12.48 -5.83 -6.52
CA LEU A 13 -11.56 -6.97 -6.48
C LEU A 13 -12.17 -8.13 -5.70
N ALA A 14 -12.22 -9.30 -6.34
CA ALA A 14 -12.58 -10.55 -5.66
C ALA A 14 -11.30 -11.30 -5.27
N LEU A 15 -11.07 -11.46 -3.97
CA LEU A 15 -9.95 -12.24 -3.46
C LEU A 15 -10.37 -13.70 -3.28
N LYS A 16 -9.56 -14.61 -3.82
CA LYS A 16 -9.68 -16.07 -3.61
C LYS A 16 -8.78 -16.51 -2.46
N VAL A 17 -9.11 -17.63 -1.84
CA VAL A 17 -8.43 -18.12 -0.62
C VAL A 17 -7.25 -19.04 -0.94
N PRO A 18 -6.15 -18.96 -0.16
CA PRO A 18 -5.78 -17.84 0.73
C PRO A 18 -5.20 -16.68 -0.07
N ALA A 19 -5.52 -15.44 0.31
CA ALA A 19 -4.86 -14.25 -0.24
C ALA A 19 -4.17 -13.46 0.87
N TRP A 20 -3.04 -12.83 0.57
CA TRP A 20 -2.37 -11.93 1.51
C TRP A 20 -1.66 -10.78 0.80
N PHE A 21 -1.46 -9.71 1.56
CA PHE A 21 -0.74 -8.52 1.13
C PHE A 21 0.15 -8.02 2.26
N GLU A 22 1.34 -7.55 1.90
CA GLU A 22 2.35 -7.02 2.81
C GLU A 22 2.88 -5.69 2.28
N LEU A 23 3.14 -4.74 3.19
CA LEU A 23 3.79 -3.47 2.90
C LEU A 23 4.99 -3.28 3.83
N LEU A 24 6.06 -2.67 3.31
CA LEU A 24 7.21 -2.28 4.11
C LEU A 24 7.87 -1.05 3.50
N LEU A 25 8.33 -0.11 4.32
CA LEU A 25 9.08 1.06 3.90
C LEU A 25 10.58 0.88 4.14
N SER A 26 11.39 1.44 3.24
CA SER A 26 12.78 1.77 3.52
C SER A 26 13.09 3.22 3.17
N ALA A 27 14.03 3.79 3.90
CA ALA A 27 14.58 5.13 3.72
C ALA A 27 16.07 4.95 3.35
N GLY A 28 16.38 5.05 2.06
CA GLY A 28 17.67 4.61 1.52
C GLY A 28 17.89 3.13 1.80
N GLN A 29 19.04 2.80 2.40
CA GLN A 29 19.40 1.42 2.79
C GLN A 29 18.81 0.99 4.14
N GLN A 30 18.16 1.90 4.86
CA GLN A 30 17.58 1.60 6.17
C GLN A 30 16.12 1.17 6.02
N VAL A 31 15.82 -0.08 6.33
CA VAL A 31 14.45 -0.56 6.51
C VAL A 31 13.81 0.18 7.69
N VAL A 32 12.51 0.46 7.62
CA VAL A 32 11.70 0.99 8.73
C VAL A 32 10.81 -0.14 9.25
N PRO A 33 11.27 -0.99 10.19
CA PRO A 33 10.55 -2.21 10.58
C PRO A 33 9.15 -1.95 11.13
N GLU A 34 8.96 -0.82 11.81
CA GLU A 34 7.68 -0.40 12.38
C GLU A 34 6.64 -0.15 11.29
N SER A 35 7.06 0.17 10.06
CA SER A 35 6.14 0.35 8.93
C SER A 35 5.52 -0.96 8.44
N PHE A 36 6.03 -2.12 8.87
CA PHE A 36 5.59 -3.39 8.33
C PHE A 36 4.07 -3.58 8.49
N GLY A 37 3.41 -3.76 7.35
CA GLY A 37 1.99 -4.03 7.20
C GLY A 37 1.78 -5.46 6.70
N LYS A 38 0.83 -6.20 7.26
CA LYS A 38 0.37 -7.47 6.68
C LYS A 38 -1.09 -7.73 6.97
N ASP A 39 -1.83 -8.08 5.93
CA ASP A 39 -3.21 -8.49 6.03
C ASP A 39 -3.43 -9.82 5.27
N GLU A 40 -3.93 -10.82 5.99
CA GLU A 40 -4.22 -12.16 5.45
C GLU A 40 -5.72 -12.42 5.38
N TYR A 41 -6.16 -12.96 4.24
CA TYR A 41 -7.54 -13.22 3.87
C TYR A 41 -7.78 -14.72 3.73
N MET A 42 -8.35 -15.31 4.77
CA MET A 42 -8.56 -16.77 4.86
C MET A 42 -9.87 -17.24 4.23
N TYR A 43 -10.72 -16.32 3.75
CA TYR A 43 -12.00 -16.62 3.12
C TYR A 43 -12.25 -15.71 1.91
N PRO A 44 -13.09 -16.11 0.93
CA PRO A 44 -13.34 -15.28 -0.23
C PRO A 44 -13.98 -13.96 0.20
N VAL A 45 -13.44 -12.85 -0.31
CA VAL A 45 -13.95 -11.51 -0.01
C VAL A 45 -14.10 -10.71 -1.30
N HIS A 46 -15.16 -9.90 -1.35
CA HIS A 46 -15.38 -8.93 -2.40
C HIS A 46 -15.08 -7.54 -1.84
N LEU A 47 -14.08 -6.90 -2.41
CA LEU A 47 -13.65 -5.55 -2.07
C LEU A 47 -14.25 -4.59 -3.12
N PRO A 48 -15.06 -3.59 -2.72
CA PRO A 48 -15.48 -2.55 -3.67
C PRO A 48 -14.29 -1.69 -4.09
N ALA A 49 -14.44 -0.89 -5.15
CA ALA A 49 -13.43 0.11 -5.52
C ALA A 49 -13.12 1.04 -4.33
N HIS A 50 -11.86 1.45 -4.22
CA HIS A 50 -11.32 2.25 -3.12
C HIS A 50 -11.34 1.59 -1.74
N ALA A 51 -11.69 0.31 -1.66
CA ALA A 51 -11.50 -0.47 -0.44
C ALA A 51 -10.01 -0.65 -0.15
N ARG A 52 -9.66 -0.49 1.11
CA ARG A 52 -8.34 -0.77 1.63
C ARG A 52 -8.11 -2.28 1.76
N ILE A 53 -6.94 -2.71 1.32
CA ILE A 53 -6.54 -4.12 1.27
C ILE A 53 -5.46 -4.41 2.31
N THR A 54 -4.51 -3.48 2.46
CA THR A 54 -3.53 -3.54 3.53
C THR A 54 -3.03 -2.14 3.84
N ALA A 55 -2.35 -1.98 4.96
CA ALA A 55 -1.74 -0.71 5.34
C ALA A 55 -0.49 -0.93 6.19
N THR A 56 0.40 0.06 6.22
CA THR A 56 1.62 0.02 7.04
C THR A 56 1.32 0.10 8.53
N GLY A 57 2.25 -0.41 9.35
CA GLY A 57 2.21 -0.32 10.80
C GLY A 57 1.17 -1.23 11.46
N ARG A 58 0.58 -2.17 10.71
CA ARG A 58 -0.43 -3.08 11.25
C ARG A 58 -0.24 -4.51 10.76
N LYS A 59 -0.46 -5.47 11.66
CA LYS A 59 -0.49 -6.89 11.33
C LYS A 59 -1.86 -7.43 11.70
N CYS A 60 -2.63 -7.89 10.72
CA CYS A 60 -3.97 -8.43 10.95
C CYS A 60 -4.17 -9.75 10.21
N LEU A 61 -4.68 -10.75 10.94
CA LEU A 61 -5.23 -11.97 10.36
C LEU A 61 -6.75 -11.81 10.33
N PHE A 62 -7.33 -11.76 9.12
CA PHE A 62 -8.77 -11.63 8.99
C PHE A 62 -9.44 -12.99 8.87
N LEU A 63 -10.25 -13.30 9.87
CA LEU A 63 -11.09 -14.49 9.91
C LEU A 63 -12.56 -14.07 9.70
N ASN A 64 -13.22 -14.65 8.70
CA ASN A 64 -14.51 -14.16 8.16
C ASN A 64 -15.68 -14.15 9.17
N HIS A 65 -15.54 -14.79 10.33
CA HIS A 65 -16.54 -14.74 11.40
C HIS A 65 -16.65 -13.36 12.09
N GLN A 66 -15.76 -12.42 11.78
CA GLN A 66 -15.72 -11.11 12.45
C GLN A 66 -16.57 -10.01 11.82
N LYS A 67 -17.28 -10.20 10.69
CA LYS A 67 -18.28 -9.24 10.20
C LYS A 67 -19.13 -9.81 9.06
N VAL A 68 -20.33 -10.29 9.39
CA VAL A 68 -21.37 -10.69 8.41
C VAL A 68 -22.26 -9.49 8.00
N SER A 69 -22.00 -8.26 8.49
CA SER A 69 -22.97 -7.16 8.38
C SER A 69 -22.49 -5.86 7.72
N ALA A 70 -21.38 -5.84 6.97
CA ALA A 70 -20.95 -4.62 6.28
C ALA A 70 -20.98 -4.82 4.76
N THR A 71 -21.74 -3.96 4.08
CA THR A 71 -21.90 -3.87 2.62
C THR A 71 -20.61 -3.52 1.87
N ALA A 72 -19.47 -3.37 2.55
CA ALA A 72 -18.15 -3.16 1.97
C ALA A 72 -17.06 -3.57 2.98
N TYR A 73 -16.33 -4.63 2.69
CA TYR A 73 -15.17 -5.02 3.48
C TYR A 73 -13.98 -4.09 3.16
N GLN A 74 -13.22 -3.68 4.18
CA GLN A 74 -11.91 -3.06 4.02
C GLN A 74 -10.99 -3.35 5.23
N ALA A 75 -9.68 -3.37 5.00
CA ALA A 75 -8.68 -3.42 6.06
C ALA A 75 -8.70 -2.15 6.93
N GLY A 76 -8.09 -2.21 8.12
CA GLY A 76 -8.03 -1.08 9.07
C GLY A 76 -7.07 0.04 8.63
N PRO A 77 -7.15 1.23 9.26
CA PRO A 77 -6.34 2.40 8.95
C PRO A 77 -4.82 2.12 9.00
N SER A 78 -3.96 2.83 8.26
CA SER A 78 -2.51 2.75 8.51
C SER A 78 -2.19 3.30 9.90
N GLU A 79 -1.16 2.77 10.55
CA GLU A 79 -0.55 3.40 11.72
C GLU A 79 0.68 4.18 11.23
N PRO A 80 0.64 5.53 11.21
CA PRO A 80 1.77 6.32 10.71
C PRO A 80 3.00 6.08 11.57
N VAL A 81 4.15 5.90 10.90
CA VAL A 81 5.43 5.66 11.58
C VAL A 81 6.37 6.82 11.34
N GLU A 82 7.25 7.05 12.31
CA GLU A 82 8.32 8.03 12.17
C GLU A 82 9.36 7.50 11.18
N LEU A 83 9.57 8.24 10.09
CA LEU A 83 10.63 7.94 9.14
C LEU A 83 11.97 8.48 9.66
N PRO A 84 13.07 7.72 9.50
CA PRO A 84 14.39 8.23 9.80
C PRO A 84 14.74 9.41 8.89
N PRO A 85 15.67 10.27 9.29
CA PRO A 85 16.18 11.33 8.43
C PRO A 85 16.66 10.75 7.09
N LEU A 86 16.15 11.29 5.99
CA LEU A 86 16.60 10.93 4.66
C LEU A 86 17.79 11.81 4.29
N GLU A 87 18.92 11.17 3.96
CA GLU A 87 20.02 11.87 3.28
C GLU A 87 19.52 12.50 1.96
N PRO A 88 20.11 13.60 1.48
CA PRO A 88 19.64 14.30 0.28
C PRO A 88 19.54 13.43 -0.99
N ALA A 89 20.33 12.35 -1.07
CA ALA A 89 20.32 11.38 -2.17
C ALA A 89 19.54 10.09 -1.85
N ALA A 90 18.99 9.94 -0.65
CA ALA A 90 18.26 8.75 -0.26
C ALA A 90 16.83 8.75 -0.83
N HIS A 91 16.41 7.59 -1.31
CA HIS A 91 15.05 7.37 -1.79
C HIS A 91 14.18 6.70 -0.72
N LEU A 92 12.94 7.13 -0.62
CA LEU A 92 11.90 6.44 0.13
C LEU A 92 11.31 5.37 -0.77
N MET A 93 11.48 4.10 -0.40
CA MET A 93 10.99 2.96 -1.17
C MET A 93 9.83 2.29 -0.43
N LEU A 94 8.81 1.89 -1.19
CA LEU A 94 7.73 1.03 -0.74
C LEU A 94 7.91 -0.35 -1.35
N PHE A 95 8.00 -1.35 -0.49
CA PHE A 95 7.99 -2.75 -0.86
C PHE A 95 6.56 -3.28 -0.69
N ILE A 96 6.06 -3.95 -1.73
CA ILE A 96 4.77 -4.62 -1.73
C ILE A 96 5.04 -6.09 -1.98
N ALA A 97 4.45 -6.96 -1.17
CA ALA A 97 4.39 -8.39 -1.46
C ALA A 97 2.94 -8.89 -1.39
N THR A 98 2.60 -9.87 -2.23
CA THR A 98 1.28 -10.47 -2.26
C THR A 98 1.32 -11.91 -2.73
N SER A 99 0.34 -12.70 -2.32
CA SER A 99 0.09 -14.05 -2.87
C SER A 99 -0.45 -14.01 -4.30
N LEU A 100 -0.91 -12.86 -4.79
CA LEU A 100 -1.49 -12.74 -6.12
C LEU A 100 -0.40 -12.78 -7.19
N SER A 101 -0.68 -13.51 -8.27
CA SER A 101 0.13 -13.48 -9.48
C SER A 101 -0.24 -12.23 -10.29
N LEU A 102 0.42 -11.11 -9.99
CA LEU A 102 0.22 -9.83 -10.67
C LEU A 102 1.46 -9.45 -11.48
N THR A 103 1.22 -8.78 -12.60
CA THR A 103 2.23 -8.01 -13.34
C THR A 103 2.24 -6.54 -12.86
N PRO A 104 3.32 -5.78 -13.10
CA PRO A 104 3.33 -4.33 -12.83
C PRO A 104 2.15 -3.58 -13.47
N ARG A 105 1.75 -3.98 -14.69
CA ARG A 105 0.59 -3.43 -15.40
C ARG A 105 -0.71 -3.67 -14.65
N GLU A 106 -0.95 -4.89 -14.19
CA GLU A 106 -2.16 -5.24 -13.45
C GLU A 106 -2.19 -4.51 -12.11
N LEU A 107 -1.02 -4.41 -11.45
CA LEU A 107 -0.89 -3.67 -10.19
C LEU A 107 -1.21 -2.18 -10.38
N ALA A 108 -0.69 -1.54 -11.43
CA ALA A 108 -0.97 -0.13 -11.75
C ALA A 108 -2.45 0.13 -12.07
N ARG A 109 -3.12 -0.81 -12.74
CA ARG A 109 -4.53 -0.66 -13.15
C ARG A 109 -5.52 -0.91 -12.02
N ALA A 110 -5.24 -1.91 -11.18
CA ALA A 110 -6.19 -2.37 -10.19
C ALA A 110 -6.00 -1.73 -8.81
N PHE A 111 -4.85 -1.09 -8.54
CA PHE A 111 -4.51 -0.62 -7.21
C PHE A 111 -3.92 0.81 -7.19
N GLY A 112 -4.08 1.46 -6.04
CA GLY A 112 -3.54 2.78 -5.74
C GLY A 112 -2.97 2.84 -4.33
N LEU A 113 -2.38 3.98 -3.99
CA LEU A 113 -1.86 4.26 -2.65
C LEU A 113 -2.57 5.47 -2.06
N ASN A 114 -2.91 5.40 -0.78
CA ASN A 114 -3.16 6.60 0.02
C ASN A 114 -1.94 6.82 0.92
N LEU A 115 -1.37 8.01 0.85
CA LEU A 115 -0.31 8.48 1.73
C LEU A 115 -0.98 9.25 2.86
N VAL A 116 -0.79 8.76 4.08
CA VAL A 116 -1.40 9.30 5.30
C VAL A 116 -0.32 10.00 6.10
N THR A 117 -0.51 11.29 6.32
CA THR A 117 0.31 12.09 7.25
C THR A 117 -0.62 12.70 8.31
N PRO A 118 -0.09 13.16 9.45
CA PRO A 118 -0.92 13.85 10.46
C PRO A 118 -1.69 15.06 9.91
N ALA A 119 -1.18 15.70 8.86
CA ALA A 119 -1.79 16.89 8.28
C ALA A 119 -2.75 16.60 7.12
N LYS A 120 -2.56 15.50 6.38
CA LYS A 120 -3.25 15.26 5.11
C LYS A 120 -3.21 13.80 4.67
N GLU A 121 -4.26 13.39 3.97
CA GLU A 121 -4.28 12.18 3.13
C GLU A 121 -4.12 12.56 1.66
N HIS A 122 -3.26 11.85 0.93
CA HIS A 122 -3.04 12.07 -0.49
C HIS A 122 -3.14 10.77 -1.28
N ARG A 123 -4.03 10.74 -2.29
CA ARG A 123 -4.24 9.56 -3.13
C ARG A 123 -3.35 9.60 -4.36
N ILE A 124 -2.68 8.50 -4.63
CA ILE A 124 -1.76 8.32 -5.74
C ILE A 124 -2.21 7.11 -6.57
N ALA A 125 -2.47 7.36 -7.85
CA ALA A 125 -2.59 6.31 -8.84
C ALA A 125 -1.19 5.78 -9.19
N LEU A 126 -1.05 4.47 -9.24
CA LEU A 126 0.20 3.84 -9.62
C LEU A 126 0.38 3.87 -11.13
N LYS A 127 1.62 4.14 -11.58
CA LYS A 127 2.00 4.09 -12.99
C LYS A 127 2.85 2.83 -13.23
N GLU A 128 2.66 2.15 -14.35
CA GLU A 128 3.35 0.89 -14.68
C GLU A 128 4.87 1.09 -14.64
N GLU A 129 5.37 2.22 -15.16
CA GLU A 129 6.79 2.58 -15.20
C GLU A 129 7.41 2.87 -13.83
N ALA A 130 6.60 3.08 -12.79
CA ALA A 130 7.06 3.36 -11.44
C ALA A 130 7.13 2.10 -10.55
N ILE A 131 6.74 0.94 -11.08
CA ILE A 131 6.65 -0.33 -10.36
C ILE A 131 7.76 -1.26 -10.85
N GLU A 132 8.75 -1.51 -9.99
CA GLU A 132 9.83 -2.44 -10.25
C GLU A 132 9.47 -3.84 -9.70
N PRO A 133 9.39 -4.89 -10.54
CA PRO A 133 9.20 -6.25 -10.05
C PRO A 133 10.49 -6.79 -9.43
N SER A 134 10.41 -7.32 -8.21
CA SER A 134 11.56 -7.89 -7.48
C SER A 134 11.44 -9.41 -7.23
N GLY A 135 10.34 -10.02 -7.71
CA GLY A 135 10.07 -11.44 -7.63
C GLY A 135 8.59 -11.75 -7.83
N ASN A 136 8.21 -13.02 -7.72
CA ASN A 136 6.81 -13.42 -7.86
C ASN A 136 5.95 -12.78 -6.78
N GLY A 137 5.01 -11.91 -7.19
CA GLY A 137 4.14 -11.17 -6.29
C GLY A 137 4.86 -10.12 -5.45
N LYS A 138 6.10 -9.73 -5.81
CA LYS A 138 6.90 -8.73 -5.08
C LYS A 138 7.24 -7.55 -5.97
N PHE A 139 7.02 -6.36 -5.45
CA PHE A 139 7.18 -5.11 -6.17
C PHE A 139 7.84 -4.06 -5.29
N VAL A 140 8.53 -3.12 -5.93
CA VAL A 140 9.15 -1.98 -5.28
C VAL A 140 8.72 -0.71 -6.02
N ILE A 141 8.34 0.31 -5.26
CA ILE A 141 7.94 1.61 -5.78
C ILE A 141 8.79 2.69 -5.10
N ASN A 142 9.42 3.55 -5.89
CA ASN A 142 10.11 4.72 -5.37
C ASN A 142 9.10 5.84 -5.08
N LEU A 143 8.79 6.05 -3.80
CA LEU A 143 7.85 7.07 -3.33
C LEU A 143 8.45 8.47 -3.39
N SER A 144 9.78 8.65 -3.38
CA SER A 144 10.39 9.99 -3.43
C SER A 144 10.02 10.74 -4.72
N ALA A 145 10.00 10.04 -5.86
CA ALA A 145 9.60 10.63 -7.14
C ALA A 145 8.12 11.07 -7.12
N LEU A 146 7.28 10.29 -6.45
CA LEU A 146 5.85 10.56 -6.33
C LEU A 146 5.61 11.76 -5.40
N LEU A 147 6.29 11.82 -4.25
CA LEU A 147 6.21 12.95 -3.31
C LEU A 147 6.68 14.26 -3.94
N GLN A 148 7.74 14.25 -4.75
CA GLN A 148 8.24 15.43 -5.47
C GLN A 148 7.24 15.91 -6.54
N SER A 149 6.59 15.00 -7.27
CA SER A 149 5.58 15.36 -8.27
C SER A 149 4.33 15.99 -7.66
N THR A 150 4.04 15.68 -6.39
CA THR A 150 2.91 16.25 -5.65
C THR A 150 3.21 17.59 -4.98
N ALA A 151 4.49 17.99 -4.96
CA ALA A 151 4.96 19.27 -4.44
C ALA A 151 4.98 20.39 -5.50
N SER A 152 4.66 20.08 -6.77
CA SER A 152 4.36 21.13 -7.75
C SER A 152 3.02 21.79 -7.39
N PRO A 153 2.98 23.09 -7.06
CA PRO A 153 1.71 23.79 -6.97
C PRO A 153 1.03 23.69 -8.34
N LEU A 154 -0.27 23.42 -8.36
CA LEU A 154 -1.10 23.63 -9.53
C LEU A 154 -0.99 25.13 -9.87
N SER A 155 -0.13 25.47 -10.82
CA SER A 155 -0.13 26.77 -11.47
C SER A 155 -1.25 26.77 -12.50
N ALA A 156 -2.39 27.36 -12.13
CA ALA A 156 -3.28 28.16 -12.97
C ALA A 156 -4.34 28.83 -12.06
#